data_AF-A0A6G1Z449-F1
#
_entry.id   AF-A0A6G1Z449-F1
#
_cell.length_a   1.000
_cell.length_b   1.000
_cell.length_c   1.000
_cell.angle_alpha   90.00
_cell.angle_beta   90.00
_cell.angle_gamma   90.00
#
_symmetry.space_group_name_H-M   'P 1'
#
loop_
_entity.id
_entity.type
_entity.pdbx_description
1 polymer ?
#
loop_
_entity_poly.entity_id
_entity_poly.type
_entity_poly.pdbx_seq_one_letter_code
_entity_poly.pdbx_strand_id
1 'polypeptide(L)'
;MNAAWRRKVRRELNALTGGPLSAGWWFTKAGLRVAFAEVIFMFLVLMNNDSAAVMAVNAGQASVFSLVVLVLTTPSYLVIAAIVFVVALLLPFLPRRNEATNRWE
;
A
#
# COMPACT_ATOMS: atom_id res chain seq x y z
N MET A 1 -24.28 1.13 11.70
CA MET A 1 -23.47 1.80 10.65
C MET A 1 -23.07 3.19 11.16
N ASN A 2 -21.82 3.35 11.59
CA ASN A 2 -21.35 4.48 12.40
C ASN A 2 -21.39 5.82 11.63
N ALA A 3 -21.99 6.87 12.21
CA ALA A 3 -22.12 8.18 11.55
C ALA A 3 -20.77 8.89 11.35
N ALA A 4 -19.77 8.55 12.16
CA ALA A 4 -18.40 9.02 11.99
C ALA A 4 -17.74 8.43 10.73
N TRP A 5 -17.91 7.12 10.51
CA TRP A 5 -17.37 6.42 9.35
C TRP A 5 -17.91 6.99 8.04
N ARG A 6 -19.23 7.21 7.95
CA ARG A 6 -19.85 7.84 6.77
C ARG A 6 -19.31 9.24 6.51
N ARG A 7 -19.06 10.04 7.56
CA ARG A 7 -18.46 11.38 7.42
C ARG A 7 -17.01 11.32 6.95
N LYS A 8 -16.25 10.31 7.38
CA LYS A 8 -14.88 10.07 6.91
C LYS A 8 -14.85 9.67 5.44
N VAL A 9 -15.66 8.68 5.05
CA VAL A 9 -15.79 8.25 3.65
C VAL A 9 -16.20 9.43 2.76
N ARG A 10 -17.16 10.26 3.19
CA ARG A 10 -17.56 11.46 2.44
C ARG A 10 -16.43 12.50 2.33
N ARG A 11 -15.58 12.66 3.36
CA ARG A 11 -14.40 13.55 3.28
C ARG A 11 -13.37 13.06 2.27
N GLU A 12 -13.07 11.77 2.28
CA GLU A 12 -12.15 11.15 1.32
C GLU A 12 -12.70 11.21 -0.11
N LEU A 13 -14.01 10.95 -0.30
CA LEU A 13 -14.67 11.11 -1.60
C LEU A 13 -14.70 12.57 -2.07
N ASN A 14 -14.97 13.52 -1.18
CA ASN A 14 -14.91 14.95 -1.53
C ASN A 14 -13.50 15.40 -1.88
N ALA A 15 -12.45 14.80 -1.30
CA ALA A 15 -11.07 15.07 -1.71
C ALA A 15 -10.78 14.54 -3.12
N LEU A 16 -11.40 13.43 -3.51
CA LEU A 16 -11.35 12.88 -4.87
C LEU A 16 -12.12 13.73 -5.89
N THR A 17 -13.26 14.33 -5.51
CA THR A 17 -14.16 15.04 -6.43
C THR A 17 -14.11 16.57 -6.32
N GLY A 18 -13.40 17.12 -5.34
CA GLY A 18 -13.45 18.54 -4.94
C GLY A 18 -12.57 19.50 -5.74
N GLY A 19 -12.12 19.11 -6.95
CA GLY A 19 -11.28 19.92 -7.84
C GLY A 19 -9.93 19.27 -8.21
N PRO A 20 -9.20 19.83 -9.19
CA PRO A 20 -7.99 19.20 -9.74
C PRO A 20 -6.82 19.14 -8.76
N LEU A 21 -6.65 20.16 -7.91
CA LEU A 21 -5.59 20.21 -6.89
C LEU A 21 -5.84 19.23 -5.73
N SER A 22 -7.11 19.02 -5.35
CA SER A 22 -7.47 18.09 -4.27
C SER A 22 -7.45 16.63 -4.73
N ALA A 23 -7.91 16.35 -5.95
CA ALA A 23 -7.84 15.01 -6.54
C ALA A 23 -6.39 14.58 -6.79
N GLY A 24 -5.56 15.45 -7.40
CA GLY A 24 -4.15 15.16 -7.65
C GLY A 24 -3.37 14.92 -6.35
N TRP A 25 -3.62 15.72 -5.31
CA TRP A 25 -3.00 15.51 -4.01
C TRP A 25 -3.43 14.20 -3.34
N TRP A 26 -4.72 13.84 -3.47
CA TRP A 26 -5.22 12.55 -2.99
C TRP A 26 -4.53 11.40 -3.72
N PHE A 27 -4.44 11.43 -5.05
CA PHE A 27 -3.77 10.41 -5.85
C PHE A 27 -2.30 10.28 -5.49
N THR A 28 -1.56 11.38 -5.35
CA THR A 28 -0.16 11.34 -4.92
C THR A 28 0.01 10.71 -3.55
N LYS A 29 -0.84 11.08 -2.58
CA LYS A 29 -0.78 10.54 -1.22
C LYS A 29 -1.19 9.06 -1.15
N ALA A 30 -2.22 8.68 -1.89
CA ALA A 30 -2.67 7.29 -2.00
C ALA A 30 -1.63 6.44 -2.72
N GLY A 31 -1.10 6.91 -3.85
CA GLY A 31 -0.06 6.25 -4.63
C GLY A 31 1.23 6.04 -3.83
N LEU A 32 1.71 7.06 -3.11
CA LEU A 32 2.89 6.94 -2.26
C LEU A 32 2.68 5.91 -1.15
N ARG A 33 1.50 5.89 -0.52
CA ARG A 33 1.17 4.90 0.52
C ARG A 33 1.13 3.49 -0.05
N VAL A 34 0.47 3.30 -1.19
CA VAL A 34 0.38 2.00 -1.86
C VAL A 34 1.77 1.52 -2.25
N ALA A 35 2.56 2.36 -2.93
CA ALA A 35 3.93 2.03 -3.30
C ALA A 35 4.80 1.67 -2.08
N PHE A 36 4.67 2.41 -0.98
CA PHE A 36 5.39 2.11 0.26
C PHE A 36 4.95 0.76 0.87
N ALA A 37 3.64 0.49 0.91
CA ALA A 37 3.12 -0.78 1.39
C ALA A 37 3.61 -1.94 0.51
N GLU A 38 3.52 -1.81 -0.82
CA GLU A 38 4.03 -2.79 -1.77
C GLU A 38 5.50 -3.11 -1.53
N VAL A 39 6.35 -2.09 -1.45
CA VAL A 39 7.79 -2.29 -1.25
C VAL A 39 8.08 -3.04 0.05
N ILE A 40 7.45 -2.66 1.16
CA ILE A 40 7.70 -3.32 2.46
C ILE A 40 7.15 -4.74 2.47
N PHE A 41 5.89 -4.93 2.08
CA PHE A 41 5.27 -6.25 2.14
C PHE A 41 5.94 -7.22 1.15
N MET A 42 6.23 -6.79 -0.07
CA MET A 42 6.95 -7.64 -1.03
C MET A 42 8.37 -7.94 -0.58
N PHE A 43 9.06 -6.98 0.04
CA PHE A 43 10.37 -7.25 0.63
C PHE A 43 10.29 -8.30 1.76
N LEU A 44 9.31 -8.21 2.65
CA LEU A 44 9.09 -9.22 3.71
C LEU A 44 8.74 -10.59 3.13
N VAL A 45 7.92 -10.64 2.09
CA VAL A 45 7.55 -11.87 1.37
C VAL A 45 8.77 -12.50 0.73
N LEU A 46 9.62 -11.70 0.08
CA LEU A 46 10.88 -12.15 -0.51
C LEU A 46 11.88 -12.62 0.55
N MET A 47 12.01 -11.91 1.67
CA MET A 47 12.84 -12.37 2.79
C MET A 47 12.39 -13.72 3.35
N ASN A 48 11.08 -13.96 3.36
CA ASN A 48 10.51 -15.21 3.87
C ASN A 48 10.68 -16.38 2.89
N ASN A 49 10.34 -16.17 1.62
CA ASN A 49 10.26 -17.24 0.62
C ASN A 49 11.52 -17.40 -0.24
N ASP A 50 12.26 -16.30 -0.49
CA ASP A 50 13.42 -16.24 -1.39
C ASP A 50 14.59 -15.47 -0.75
N SER A 51 14.93 -15.85 0.50
CA SER A 51 16.02 -15.21 1.26
C SER A 51 17.36 -15.23 0.51
N ALA A 52 17.61 -16.26 -0.31
CA ALA A 52 18.80 -16.37 -1.15
C ALA A 52 18.90 -15.24 -2.18
N ALA A 53 17.78 -14.85 -2.82
CA ALA A 53 17.76 -13.76 -3.80
C ALA A 53 18.06 -12.42 -3.13
N VAL A 54 17.50 -12.19 -1.94
CA VAL A 54 17.76 -10.98 -1.13
C VAL A 54 19.24 -10.94 -0.69
N MET A 55 19.79 -12.06 -0.25
CA MET A 55 21.20 -12.18 0.14
C MET A 55 22.14 -11.97 -1.04
N ALA A 56 21.80 -12.44 -2.24
CA ALA A 56 22.60 -12.20 -3.45
C ALA A 56 22.67 -10.72 -3.80
N VAL A 57 21.57 -9.97 -3.65
CA VAL A 57 21.57 -8.51 -3.82
C VAL A 57 22.41 -7.84 -2.73
N ASN A 58 22.25 -8.24 -1.47
CA ASN A 58 23.02 -7.69 -0.35
C ASN A 58 24.53 -7.94 -0.48
N ALA A 59 24.93 -9.11 -1.01
CA ALA A 59 26.31 -9.46 -1.28
C ALA A 59 26.88 -8.78 -2.54
N GLY A 60 26.09 -7.97 -3.25
CA GLY A 60 26.49 -7.31 -4.49
C GLY A 60 26.61 -8.24 -5.70
N GLN A 61 26.12 -9.48 -5.60
CA GLN A 61 26.16 -10.48 -6.66
C GLN A 61 25.00 -10.34 -7.65
N ALA A 62 23.94 -9.64 -7.26
CA ALA A 62 22.77 -9.35 -8.09
C ALA A 62 22.35 -7.88 -7.96
N SER A 63 21.71 -7.35 -9.00
CA SER A 63 21.13 -6.00 -8.97
C SER A 63 19.80 -5.98 -8.21
N VAL A 64 19.47 -4.89 -7.52
CA VAL A 64 18.16 -4.69 -6.86
C VAL A 64 17.01 -4.88 -7.86
N PHE A 65 17.21 -4.53 -9.13
CA PHE A 65 16.20 -4.72 -10.19
C PHE A 65 15.85 -6.20 -10.43
N SER A 66 16.73 -7.15 -10.08
CA SER A 66 16.41 -8.59 -10.22
C SER A 66 15.27 -9.01 -9.31
N LEU A 67 15.12 -8.40 -8.14
CA LEU A 67 14.00 -8.65 -7.22
C LEU A 67 12.69 -8.15 -7.81
N VAL A 68 12.72 -7.02 -8.51
CA VAL A 68 11.55 -6.49 -9.21
C VAL A 68 11.13 -7.44 -10.33
N VAL A 69 12.09 -7.92 -11.13
CA VAL A 69 11.83 -8.91 -12.18
C VAL A 69 11.24 -10.19 -11.57
N LEU A 70 11.82 -10.70 -10.49
CA LEU A 70 11.33 -11.88 -9.78
C LEU A 70 9.87 -11.74 -9.35
N VAL A 71 9.50 -10.59 -8.79
CA VAL A 71 8.11 -10.29 -8.42
C VAL A 71 7.19 -10.25 -9.63
N LEU A 72 7.64 -9.66 -10.73
CA LEU A 72 6.84 -9.50 -11.96
C LEU A 72 6.68 -10.80 -12.76
N THR A 73 7.62 -11.75 -12.63
CA THR A 73 7.60 -13.01 -13.38
C THR A 73 7.03 -14.18 -12.58
N THR A 74 6.85 -14.02 -11.27
CA THR A 74 6.36 -15.09 -10.39
C THR A 74 4.87 -14.88 -10.08
N PRO A 75 3.96 -15.76 -10.55
CA PRO A 75 2.52 -15.57 -10.38
C PRO A 75 2.06 -15.45 -8.93
N SER A 76 2.67 -16.19 -8.00
CA SER A 76 2.33 -16.10 -6.58
C SER A 76 2.63 -14.72 -5.99
N TYR A 77 3.74 -14.09 -6.39
CA TYR A 77 4.09 -12.73 -5.96
C TYR A 77 3.18 -11.68 -6.57
N LEU A 78 2.75 -11.85 -7.83
CA LEU A 78 1.74 -10.98 -8.42
C LEU A 78 0.40 -11.04 -7.68
N VAL A 79 -0.03 -12.24 -7.24
CA VAL A 79 -1.26 -12.38 -6.46
C VAL A 79 -1.13 -11.69 -5.10
N ILE A 80 0.01 -11.87 -4.41
CA ILE A 80 0.25 -11.21 -3.12
C ILE A 80 0.30 -9.69 -3.28
N ALA A 81 1.03 -9.18 -4.29
CA ALA A 81 1.06 -7.77 -4.62
C ALA A 81 -0.35 -7.23 -4.91
N ALA A 82 -1.17 -7.94 -5.70
CA ALA A 82 -2.55 -7.53 -5.94
C ALA A 82 -3.39 -7.44 -4.66
N ILE A 83 -3.20 -8.35 -3.71
CA ILE A 83 -3.88 -8.30 -2.40
C ILE A 83 -3.39 -7.09 -1.60
N VAL A 84 -2.08 -6.87 -1.51
CA VAL A 84 -1.48 -5.73 -0.79
C VAL A 84 -1.98 -4.42 -1.38
N PHE A 85 -2.01 -4.31 -2.71
CA PHE A 85 -2.54 -3.16 -3.44
C PHE A 85 -3.97 -2.84 -3.03
N VAL A 86 -4.86 -3.84 -3.08
CA VAL A 86 -6.28 -3.68 -2.71
C VAL A 86 -6.41 -3.25 -1.25
N VAL A 87 -5.70 -3.91 -0.33
CA VAL A 87 -5.73 -3.56 1.10
C VAL A 87 -5.21 -2.14 1.33
N ALA A 88 -4.10 -1.77 0.70
CA ALA A 88 -3.48 -0.46 0.84
C ALA A 88 -4.37 0.66 0.29
N LEU A 89 -5.10 0.39 -0.79
CA LEU A 89 -6.08 1.29 -1.39
C LEU A 89 -7.33 1.44 -0.52
N LEU A 90 -7.74 0.39 0.19
CA LEU A 90 -8.89 0.41 1.10
C LEU A 90 -8.58 1.00 2.49
N LEU A 91 -7.32 1.00 2.93
CA LEU A 91 -6.88 1.56 4.24
C LEU A 91 -7.34 3.00 4.57
N PRO A 92 -7.45 3.95 3.62
CA PRO A 92 -8.03 5.27 3.89
C PRO A 92 -9.51 5.19 4.31
N PHE A 93 -10.27 4.25 3.75
CA PHE A 93 -11.71 4.10 3.93
C PHE A 93 -12.08 3.25 5.14
N LEU A 94 -11.15 2.44 5.67
CA LEU A 94 -11.39 1.65 6.86
C LEU A 94 -11.64 2.55 8.09
N PRO A 95 -12.50 2.12 9.03
CA PRO A 95 -12.68 2.82 10.29
C PRO A 95 -11.33 2.95 11.01
N ARG A 96 -11.04 4.12 11.57
CA ARG A 96 -9.85 4.34 12.39
C ARG A 96 -10.28 4.90 13.73
N ARG A 97 -9.63 4.46 14.80
CA ARG A 97 -9.81 5.06 16.10
C ARG A 97 -9.24 6.47 16.05
N ASN A 98 -10.04 7.48 16.38
CA ASN A 98 -9.55 8.83 16.56
C ASN A 98 -8.78 8.89 17.88
N GLU A 99 -7.46 9.09 17.79
CA GLU A 99 -6.55 9.10 18.94
C GLU A 99 -6.85 10.24 19.92
N ALA A 100 -7.34 11.38 19.41
CA ALA A 100 -7.66 12.55 20.25
C ALA A 100 -8.93 12.38 21.07
N THR A 101 -9.90 11.59 20.58
CA THR A 101 -11.20 11.40 21.24
C THR A 101 -11.42 9.99 21.77
N ASN A 102 -10.47 9.09 21.51
CA ASN A 102 -10.50 7.68 21.85
C ASN A 102 -11.72 6.90 21.32
N ARG A 103 -12.41 7.44 20.29
CA ARG A 103 -13.64 6.88 19.70
C ARG A 103 -13.37 6.29 18.31
N TRP A 104 -14.13 5.28 17.93
CA TRP A 104 -14.07 4.68 16.58
C TRP A 104 -14.72 5.60 15.55
N GLU A 105 -13.95 6.07 14.57
CA GLU A 105 -14.42 6.84 13.42
C GLU A 105 -14.47 6.01 12.14
#